data_AF-A0A966JPW2-F1
#
_entry.id   AF-A0A966JPW2-F1
#
_cell.length_a   1.000
_cell.length_b   1.000
_cell.length_c   1.000
_cell.angle_alpha   90.00
_cell.angle_beta   90.00
_cell.angle_gamma   90.00
#
_symmetry.space_group_name_H-M   'P 1'
#
loop_
_entity.id
_entity.type
_entity.pdbx_description
1 polymer ?
#
loop_
_entity_poly.entity_id
_entity_poly.type
_entity_poly.pdbx_seq_one_letter_code
_entity_poly.pdbx_strand_id
1 'polypeptide(L)'
;MKRCPPFAYSCGVVESFTCRICGGSQFESVIDLGDQYLTGVFPAAADAETLSKGSLHLVHCCETEGCGLVQLSSSFDPSEMYGANYGYRSGLNPSMVRHL
;
A
#
# COMPACT_ATOMS: atom_id res chain seq x y z
N MET A 1 14.75 -3.09 22.61
CA MET A 1 14.52 -4.47 22.13
C MET A 1 13.16 -4.52 21.44
N LYS A 2 13.08 -4.11 20.16
CA LYS A 2 11.84 -4.23 19.36
C LYS A 2 11.85 -5.63 18.75
N ARG A 3 10.93 -6.50 19.19
CA ARG A 3 10.73 -7.83 18.60
C ARG A 3 10.31 -7.64 17.14
N CYS A 4 11.12 -8.12 16.20
CA CYS A 4 10.68 -8.34 14.82
C CYS A 4 9.75 -9.58 14.79
N PRO A 5 8.60 -9.52 14.13
CA PRO A 5 7.80 -10.72 13.84
C PRO A 5 8.53 -11.60 12.80
N PRO A 6 8.19 -12.90 12.70
CA PRO A 6 8.98 -13.89 11.96
C PRO A 6 8.78 -13.85 10.43
N PHE A 7 8.05 -12.87 9.89
CA PHE A 7 7.82 -12.71 8.46
C PHE A 7 8.46 -11.42 7.97
N ALA A 8 9.77 -11.46 7.72
CA ALA A 8 10.46 -10.40 7.02
C ALA A 8 10.03 -10.39 5.55
N TYR A 9 8.99 -9.62 5.23
CA TYR A 9 8.69 -9.24 3.86
C TYR A 9 9.72 -8.21 3.39
N SER A 10 9.96 -8.19 2.08
CA SER A 10 10.99 -7.43 1.37
C SER A 10 11.19 -5.99 1.87
N CYS A 11 12.46 -5.57 1.85
CA CYS A 11 12.98 -4.23 2.14
C CYS A 11 12.18 -3.13 1.40
N GLY A 12 11.09 -2.62 1.98
CA GLY A 12 10.23 -1.58 1.36
C GLY A 12 8.79 -1.48 1.90
N VAL A 13 8.31 -2.47 2.65
CA VAL A 13 6.93 -2.48 3.19
C VAL A 13 6.93 -2.20 4.69
N VAL A 14 6.25 -1.13 5.12
CA VAL A 14 6.02 -0.80 6.55
C VAL A 14 4.64 -1.32 6.95
N GLU A 15 4.57 -2.30 7.84
CA GLU A 15 3.29 -2.72 8.45
C GLU A 15 2.75 -1.61 9.37
N SER A 16 1.52 -1.16 9.12
CA SER A 16 0.86 -0.09 9.87
C SER A 16 0.00 -0.69 10.96
N PHE A 17 0.54 -0.77 12.17
CA PHE A 17 -0.13 -1.37 13.34
C PHE A 17 -1.19 -0.46 14.00
N THR A 18 -1.43 0.75 13.50
CA THR A 18 -2.41 1.68 14.05
C THR A 18 -3.25 2.34 12.97
N CYS A 19 -4.44 2.80 13.36
CA CYS A 19 -5.39 3.41 12.44
C CYS A 19 -4.93 4.82 12.09
N ARG A 20 -4.83 5.12 10.78
CA ARG A 20 -4.32 6.41 10.29
C ARG A 20 -5.14 7.64 10.74
N ILE A 21 -6.41 7.47 11.13
CA ILE A 21 -7.28 8.57 11.56
C ILE A 21 -7.38 8.66 13.10
N CYS A 22 -7.81 7.59 13.77
CA CYS A 22 -8.08 7.63 15.22
C CYS A 22 -6.96 7.01 16.09
N GLY A 23 -5.94 6.39 15.49
CA GLY A 23 -4.86 5.72 16.22
C GLY A 23 -5.23 4.38 16.87
N GLY A 24 -6.48 3.90 16.74
CA GLY A 24 -6.93 2.60 17.24
C GLY A 24 -6.10 1.43 16.71
N SER A 25 -6.08 0.31 17.44
CA SER A 25 -5.26 -0.87 17.14
C SER A 25 -6.08 -2.14 16.90
N GLN A 26 -7.39 -2.08 17.12
CA GLN A 26 -8.29 -3.18 16.79
C GLN A 26 -8.76 -3.11 15.34
N PHE A 27 -8.55 -4.22 14.62
CA PHE A 27 -8.86 -4.35 13.21
C PHE A 27 -9.51 -5.70 12.89
N GLU A 28 -10.45 -5.67 11.97
CA GLU A 28 -11.03 -6.85 11.32
C GLU A 28 -10.58 -6.93 9.87
N SER A 29 -10.28 -8.14 9.40
CA SER A 29 -9.93 -8.38 8.00
C SER A 29 -11.17 -8.24 7.11
N VAL A 30 -11.07 -7.43 6.06
CA VAL A 30 -12.13 -7.29 5.04
C VAL A 30 -11.83 -8.19 3.85
N ILE A 31 -10.65 -8.03 3.26
CA ILE A 31 -10.19 -8.84 2.12
C ILE A 31 -8.66 -8.93 2.11
N ASP A 32 -8.14 -10.12 1.86
CA ASP A 32 -6.71 -10.37 1.65
C ASP A 32 -6.49 -10.86 0.22
N LEU A 33 -5.68 -10.10 -0.53
CA LEU A 33 -5.32 -10.41 -1.92
C LEU A 33 -3.88 -10.92 -2.04
N GLY A 34 -3.21 -11.18 -0.90
CA GLY A 34 -1.83 -11.66 -0.85
C GLY A 34 -0.82 -10.63 -1.34
N ASP A 35 0.38 -11.10 -1.68
CA ASP A 35 1.45 -10.25 -2.20
C ASP A 35 1.13 -9.77 -3.62
N GLN A 36 1.20 -8.45 -3.83
CA GLN A 36 1.00 -7.80 -5.12
C GLN A 36 2.22 -6.95 -5.49
N TYR A 37 2.47 -6.83 -6.79
CA TYR A 37 3.51 -5.95 -7.33
C TYR A 37 3.01 -4.50 -7.45
N LEU A 38 3.95 -3.56 -7.52
CA LEU A 38 3.63 -2.15 -7.76
C LEU A 38 2.97 -1.94 -9.13
N THR A 39 1.73 -1.47 -9.13
CA THR A 39 0.92 -1.30 -10.36
C THR A 39 1.39 -0.18 -11.29
N GLY A 40 2.29 0.69 -10.81
CA GLY A 40 2.88 1.79 -11.58
C GLY A 40 4.22 1.46 -12.23
N VAL A 41 4.77 0.26 -12.04
CA VAL A 41 6.08 -0.15 -12.54
C VAL A 41 5.92 -1.13 -13.70
N PHE A 42 6.53 -0.80 -14.85
CA PHE A 42 6.47 -1.61 -16.08
C PHE A 42 7.90 -2.02 -16.48
N PRO A 43 8.43 -3.12 -15.91
CA PRO A 43 9.82 -3.54 -16.16
C PRO A 43 10.00 -4.15 -17.56
N ALA A 44 11.21 -4.10 -18.08
CA ALA A 44 11.62 -5.00 -19.14
C ALA A 44 11.70 -6.43 -18.59
N ALA A 45 11.58 -7.44 -19.45
CA ALA A 45 11.57 -8.85 -19.02
C ALA A 45 12.81 -9.25 -18.21
N ALA A 46 13.96 -8.60 -18.42
CA ALA A 46 15.20 -8.85 -17.69
C ALA A 46 15.18 -8.36 -16.23
N ASP A 47 14.28 -7.42 -15.88
CA ASP A 47 14.24 -6.76 -14.57
C ASP A 47 13.09 -7.29 -13.68
N ALA A 48 12.40 -8.36 -14.10
CA ALA A 48 11.21 -8.86 -13.40
C ALA A 48 11.52 -9.40 -11.99
N GLU A 49 12.72 -9.93 -11.75
CA GLU A 49 13.10 -10.52 -10.45
C GLU A 49 13.43 -9.48 -9.37
N THR A 50 13.64 -8.21 -9.75
CA THR A 50 14.00 -7.13 -8.81
C THR A 50 12.81 -6.29 -8.36
N LEU A 51 11.59 -6.65 -8.79
CA LEU A 51 10.38 -5.89 -8.47
C LEU A 51 10.00 -6.04 -7.01
N SER A 52 9.79 -4.90 -6.36
CA SER A 52 9.15 -4.82 -5.05
C SER A 52 7.72 -5.37 -5.12
N LYS A 53 7.37 -6.16 -4.12
CA LYS A 53 6.02 -6.64 -3.86
C LYS A 53 5.67 -6.45 -2.38
N GLY A 54 4.38 -6.42 -2.07
CA GLY A 54 3.93 -6.41 -0.69
C GLY A 54 2.47 -6.84 -0.55
N SER A 55 2.10 -7.17 0.67
CA SER A 55 0.75 -7.65 1.00
C SER A 55 -0.31 -6.58 0.73
N LEU A 56 -1.30 -6.92 -0.10
CA LEU A 56 -2.50 -6.14 -0.34
C LEU A 56 -3.64 -6.69 0.52
N HIS A 57 -3.63 -6.28 1.78
CA HIS A 57 -4.62 -6.70 2.77
C HIS A 57 -5.39 -5.49 3.31
N LEU A 58 -6.71 -5.53 3.15
CA LEU A 58 -7.64 -4.48 3.55
C LEU A 58 -8.24 -4.82 4.91
N VAL A 59 -8.14 -3.88 5.84
CA VAL A 59 -8.62 -4.01 7.22
C VAL A 59 -9.58 -2.89 7.57
N HIS A 60 -10.55 -3.20 8.44
CA HIS A 60 -11.53 -2.27 8.98
C HIS A 60 -11.20 -1.98 10.44
N CYS A 61 -11.12 -0.71 10.83
CA CYS A 61 -10.90 -0.31 12.23
C CYS A 61 -12.18 -0.52 13.04
N CYS A 62 -12.18 -1.51 13.93
CA CYS A 62 -13.32 -1.96 14.73
C CYS A 62 -13.17 -1.70 16.24
N GLU A 63 -12.26 -0.79 16.63
CA GLU A 63 -12.14 -0.31 18.00
C GLU A 63 -13.49 0.19 18.54
N THR A 64 -13.79 -0.02 19.82
CA THR A 64 -15.10 0.31 20.43
C THR A 64 -15.52 1.79 20.23
N GLU A 65 -14.54 2.70 20.25
CA GLU A 65 -14.72 4.14 19.93
C GLU A 65 -13.96 4.51 18.63
N GLY A 66 -13.85 3.55 17.72
CA GLY A 66 -13.10 3.66 16.47
C GLY A 66 -13.84 4.49 15.41
N CYS A 67 -13.09 4.95 14.42
CA CYS A 67 -13.63 5.75 13.32
C CYS A 67 -14.25 4.93 12.18
N GLY A 68 -14.18 3.59 12.22
CA GLY A 68 -14.68 2.73 11.14
C GLY A 68 -13.88 2.79 9.84
N LEU A 69 -12.66 3.35 9.86
CA LEU A 69 -11.84 3.48 8.65
C LEU A 69 -11.45 2.12 8.09
N VAL A 70 -11.77 1.91 6.80
CA VAL A 70 -11.20 0.84 5.99
C VAL A 70 -9.89 1.31 5.37
N GLN A 71 -8.82 0.54 5.54
CA GLN A 71 -7.49 0.91 5.09
C GLN A 71 -6.64 -0.30 4.74
N LEU A 72 -5.51 -0.09 4.07
CA LEU A 72 -4.49 -1.12 3.91
C LEU A 72 -3.74 -1.34 5.23
N SER A 73 -3.48 -2.61 5.56
CA SER A 73 -2.69 -3.02 6.74
C SER A 73 -1.20 -2.68 6.60
N SER A 74 -0.73 -2.55 5.36
CA SER A 74 0.63 -2.15 5.02
C SER A 74 0.68 -0.75 4.40
N SER A 75 1.85 -0.12 4.47
CA SER A 75 2.19 1.10 3.72
C SER A 75 3.44 0.83 2.89
N PHE A 76 3.38 1.20 1.62
CA PHE A 76 4.52 1.15 0.71
C PHE A 76 5.30 2.45 0.76
N ASP A 77 6.60 2.39 0.48
CA ASP A 77 7.44 3.58 0.35
C ASP A 77 6.90 4.50 -0.77
N PRO A 78 6.51 5.75 -0.47
CA PRO A 78 6.07 6.70 -1.48
C PRO A 78 7.11 6.97 -2.57
N SER A 79 8.41 6.86 -2.26
CA SER A 79 9.48 7.06 -3.23
C SER A 79 9.56 5.92 -4.27
N GLU A 80 9.13 4.71 -3.91
CA GLU A 80 9.00 3.59 -4.85
C GLU A 80 7.74 3.74 -5.71
N MET A 81 6.61 4.20 -5.13
CA MET A 81 5.35 4.36 -5.85
C MET A 81 5.35 5.57 -6.80
N TYR A 82 5.92 6.69 -6.37
CA TYR A 82 5.86 7.99 -7.04
C TYR A 82 7.23 8.50 -7.48
N GLY A 83 8.20 7.60 -7.61
CA GLY A 83 9.57 7.91 -8.05
C GLY A 83 9.66 8.32 -9.51
N ALA A 84 10.89 8.34 -10.03
CA ALA A 84 11.20 8.78 -11.40
C ALA A 84 10.45 7.98 -12.50
N ASN A 85 9.99 6.76 -12.17
CA ASN A 85 9.29 5.87 -13.09
C ASN A 85 7.76 5.99 -13.02
N TYR A 86 7.22 7.01 -12.35
CA TYR A 86 5.77 7.22 -12.27
C TYR A 86 5.19 7.58 -13.65
N GLY A 87 4.55 6.60 -14.29
CA GLY A 87 4.09 6.70 -15.68
C GLY A 87 2.72 7.37 -15.88
N TYR A 88 1.95 7.62 -14.82
CA TYR A 88 0.59 8.13 -14.95
C TYR A 88 0.55 9.64 -15.21
N ARG A 89 -0.15 10.06 -16.27
CA ARG A 89 -0.29 11.47 -16.68
C ARG A 89 -1.76 11.83 -16.84
N SER A 90 -2.29 12.66 -15.92
CA SER A 90 -3.69 13.10 -15.93
C SER A 90 -4.08 13.90 -17.18
N GLY A 91 -3.14 14.67 -17.74
CA GLY A 91 -3.39 15.57 -18.89
C GLY A 91 -3.59 14.88 -20.24
N LEU A 92 -3.45 13.55 -20.32
CA LEU A 92 -3.69 12.82 -21.58
C LEU A 92 -5.18 12.65 -21.89
N ASN A 93 -6.06 12.74 -20.88
CA ASN A 93 -7.49 12.59 -21.05
C ASN A 93 -8.17 13.98 -21.10
N PRO A 94 -8.78 14.39 -22.23
CA PRO A 94 -9.47 15.68 -22.33
C PRO A 94 -10.59 15.87 -21.31
N SER A 95 -11.21 14.78 -20.84
CA SER A 95 -12.18 14.84 -19.76
C SER A 95 -11.55 15.23 -18.43
N MET A 96 -10.35 14.72 -18.13
CA MET A 96 -9.61 15.09 -16.93
C MET A 96 -9.09 16.53 -17.00
N VAL A 97 -8.67 16.99 -18.18
CA VAL A 97 -8.28 18.40 -18.38
C VAL A 97 -9.44 19.36 -18.14
N ARG A 98 -10.68 18.98 -18.48
CA ARG A 98 -11.85 19.82 -18.19
C ARG A 98 -12.31 19.78 -16.73
N HIS A 99 -11.96 18.71 -16.01
CA HIS A 99 -12.43 18.47 -14.66
C HIS A 99 -11.56 19.14 -13.59
N LEU A 100 -10.25 19.16 -13.81
CA LEU A 100 -9.24 19.76 -12.93
C LEU A 100 -9.10 21.26 -13.20
#